data_AF-A0A2M9HGM2-F1
#
_entry.id   AF-A0A2M9HGM2-F1
#
_cell.length_a   1.000
_cell.length_b   1.000
_cell.length_c   1.000
_cell.angle_alpha   90.00
_cell.angle_beta   90.00
_cell.angle_gamma   90.00
#
_symmetry.space_group_name_H-M   'P 1'
#
loop_
_entity.id
_entity.type
_entity.pdbx_description
1 polymer ?
#
loop_
_entity_poly.entity_id
_entity_poly.type
_entity_poly.pdbx_seq_one_letter_code
_entity_poly.pdbx_strand_id
1 'polypeptide(L)'
;MPQALRWPQSRQRPVANVPVSLLYSPFVADWPRACRRRRDGGLPQQSRRHPLSSGTIQQRSWRPQTGRHSYFLDDTITSSPPKRPPYAESITSYSAGLYGDPANRCGSPVCDPPPPTRNHGFAFFAPRSRLTPARDAPYHVRQHRHPGRCRPPPAIAKDSAKNTQQRTHMPAPIISDLFASLDDKAPFSSGSDTADSKEPSIDFVAGIPDYSLLPRKDFGQAAQELMDSDDSFEALRYSAYEGIPSLRRAVARWRHTDVSNVFITNGATQGIFLSMSALLNPGDTILVENPTFPFALKTFRLFGLQVETVPLTGEGVDLDALESKLQSGRQAGKRYKALYTIPDFHNPASVSLPGERKRALIELAERYDFAIIADSPYRDLWFDHQPGEFPQEQRTAEHDGRLLEVGTFSKTLGPGWRVGWIITDRVRVKQLTSFRRRLDAHPSGVAQSIIAHLLDRPDDWFARQVDYERAAYRRKSELLYSALQDGVGDFARIIKPEGGYFQWLVFDERHDPANPDRAKALAAANVHLVPGDVFYPHDHGSHAARLAFSHLPEADLVEGTRRLAEALR
;
A
#
# COMPACT_ATOMS: atom_id res chain seq x y z
N MET A 1 -45.84 22.07 43.35
CA MET A 1 -46.52 23.17 42.62
C MET A 1 -45.62 24.41 42.69
N PRO A 2 -45.71 25.39 41.77
CA PRO A 2 -46.62 25.54 40.60
C PRO A 2 -46.49 24.38 39.59
N GLN A 3 -47.49 23.97 38.78
CA GLN A 3 -48.19 24.68 37.69
C GLN A 3 -47.21 25.19 36.61
N ALA A 4 -46.94 24.57 35.46
CA ALA A 4 -47.69 23.71 34.50
C ALA A 4 -48.25 24.47 33.28
N LEU A 5 -47.71 24.13 32.11
CA LEU A 5 -48.26 24.37 30.77
C LEU A 5 -48.12 23.07 29.95
N ARG A 6 -49.00 22.85 28.97
CA ARG A 6 -49.13 21.58 28.23
C ARG A 6 -49.43 21.79 26.74
N TRP A 7 -49.27 20.70 25.99
CA TRP A 7 -49.77 20.40 24.64
C TRP A 7 -48.88 20.79 23.43
N PRO A 8 -48.99 20.09 22.28
CA PRO A 8 -49.74 18.86 22.02
C PRO A 8 -48.87 17.65 21.54
N GLN A 9 -49.37 16.44 21.75
CA GLN A 9 -48.91 15.26 21.00
C GLN A 9 -49.63 15.21 19.63
N SER A 10 -48.89 15.00 18.54
CA SER A 10 -49.45 14.62 17.25
C SER A 10 -49.29 13.11 17.02
N ARG A 11 -50.30 12.47 16.42
CA ARG A 11 -50.33 11.01 16.21
C ARG A 11 -49.64 10.63 14.90
N GLN A 12 -48.97 9.47 14.91
CA GLN A 12 -48.40 8.86 13.71
C GLN A 12 -49.47 8.49 12.66
N ARG A 13 -49.06 8.50 11.39
CA ARG A 13 -49.55 7.57 10.36
C ARG A 13 -48.33 6.91 9.71
N PRO A 14 -48.37 5.62 9.35
CA PRO A 14 -47.24 4.94 8.74
C PRO A 14 -47.07 5.35 7.27
N VAL A 15 -45.81 5.47 6.84
CA VAL A 15 -45.42 5.42 5.43
C VAL A 15 -44.83 4.03 5.17
N ALA A 16 -45.15 3.43 4.02
CA ALA A 16 -44.87 2.03 3.77
C ALA A 16 -43.38 1.74 3.50
N ASN A 17 -42.92 0.57 3.95
CA ASN A 17 -41.62 0.01 3.57
C ASN A 17 -41.57 -0.27 2.07
N VAL A 18 -40.50 0.16 1.41
CA VAL A 18 -40.12 -0.30 0.06
C VAL A 18 -38.80 -1.07 0.20
N PRO A 19 -38.76 -2.39 -0.07
CA PRO A 19 -37.52 -3.15 0.03
C PRO A 19 -36.61 -2.87 -1.18
N VAL A 20 -35.35 -2.57 -0.93
CA VAL A 20 -34.32 -2.48 -1.98
C VAL A 20 -33.68 -3.86 -2.14
N SER A 21 -34.17 -4.64 -3.12
CA SER A 21 -33.49 -5.85 -3.58
C SER A 21 -32.42 -5.51 -4.62
N LEU A 22 -31.28 -6.20 -4.55
CA LEU A 22 -30.20 -6.14 -5.54
C LEU A 22 -30.68 -6.60 -6.92
N LEU A 23 -30.10 -6.04 -7.99
CA LEU A 23 -29.23 -6.74 -8.96
C LEU A 23 -29.08 -5.97 -10.31
N TYR A 24 -27.83 -5.92 -10.78
CA TYR A 24 -27.38 -5.75 -12.19
C TYR A 24 -27.71 -4.47 -12.99
N SER A 25 -26.66 -3.97 -13.65
CA SER A 25 -26.75 -3.10 -14.84
C SER A 25 -26.95 -3.96 -16.11
N PRO A 26 -27.46 -3.39 -17.21
CA PRO A 26 -26.50 -2.82 -18.17
C PRO A 26 -26.86 -1.42 -18.68
N PHE A 27 -25.83 -0.63 -18.98
CA PHE A 27 -25.96 0.59 -19.78
C PHE A 27 -26.43 0.26 -21.20
N VAL A 28 -27.49 0.94 -21.65
CA VAL A 28 -27.76 1.18 -23.08
C VAL A 28 -28.03 2.69 -23.23
N ALA A 29 -27.56 3.26 -24.33
CA ALA A 29 -27.49 4.70 -24.51
C ALA A 29 -28.86 5.37 -24.70
N ASP A 30 -28.95 6.65 -24.32
CA ASP A 30 -29.61 7.63 -25.17
C ASP A 30 -28.95 9.02 -25.04
N TRP A 31 -28.92 9.80 -26.12
CA TRP A 31 -28.14 11.05 -26.22
C TRP A 31 -28.91 12.17 -26.92
N PRO A 32 -29.47 13.16 -26.19
CA PRO A 32 -30.16 14.29 -26.79
C PRO A 32 -29.18 15.26 -27.49
N ARG A 33 -29.26 15.34 -28.83
CA ARG A 33 -28.57 16.39 -29.60
C ARG A 33 -29.27 17.74 -29.44
N ALA A 34 -28.56 18.77 -29.00
CA ALA A 34 -29.10 20.14 -28.90
C ALA A 34 -28.13 21.22 -29.43
N CYS A 35 -27.81 21.18 -30.73
CA CYS A 35 -27.11 22.28 -31.40
C CYS A 35 -28.09 23.33 -31.95
N ARG A 36 -28.02 24.58 -31.45
CA ARG A 36 -28.51 25.77 -32.16
C ARG A 36 -27.54 26.94 -32.01
N ARG A 37 -27.25 27.63 -33.12
CA ARG A 37 -26.43 28.85 -33.19
C ARG A 37 -27.32 30.09 -33.24
N ARG A 38 -26.93 31.15 -32.51
CA ARG A 38 -26.97 32.60 -32.83
C ARG A 38 -26.32 33.31 -31.63
N ARG A 39 -25.22 34.06 -31.74
CA ARG A 39 -24.88 35.29 -32.51
C ARG A 39 -25.30 36.60 -31.83
N ASP A 40 -24.27 37.43 -31.62
CA ASP A 40 -24.21 38.90 -31.65
C ASP A 40 -24.74 39.72 -30.45
N GLY A 41 -23.91 40.68 -29.99
CA GLY A 41 -24.17 41.66 -28.92
C GLY A 41 -23.86 41.17 -27.48
N GLY A 42 -23.25 41.95 -26.58
CA GLY A 42 -22.62 43.27 -26.70
C GLY A 42 -22.09 43.76 -25.33
N LEU A 43 -21.03 44.59 -25.32
CA LEU A 43 -20.50 45.22 -24.09
C LEU A 43 -21.42 46.34 -23.60
N PRO A 44 -21.35 46.68 -22.29
CA PRO A 44 -20.94 48.04 -21.96
C PRO A 44 -19.90 48.14 -20.82
N GLN A 45 -19.06 49.17 -20.89
CA GLN A 45 -18.23 49.64 -19.77
C GLN A 45 -18.94 50.76 -18.99
N GLN A 46 -18.74 50.80 -17.67
CA GLN A 46 -18.64 51.99 -16.81
C GLN A 46 -18.14 51.48 -15.43
N SER A 47 -16.96 51.79 -14.87
CA SER A 47 -16.13 53.00 -14.73
C SER A 47 -16.48 53.87 -13.51
N ARG A 48 -15.45 54.19 -12.70
CA ARG A 48 -15.35 55.20 -11.61
C ARG A 48 -15.84 54.72 -10.22
N ARG A 49 -15.17 55.01 -9.09
CA ARG A 49 -14.02 55.90 -8.76
C ARG A 49 -13.24 55.37 -7.53
N HIS A 50 -11.95 55.72 -7.40
CA HIS A 50 -11.21 55.72 -6.11
C HIS A 50 -11.52 57.00 -5.30
N PRO A 51 -11.16 57.03 -4.00
CA PRO A 51 -9.95 57.77 -3.60
C PRO A 51 -8.98 56.95 -2.72
N LEU A 52 -7.93 57.61 -2.19
CA LEU A 52 -6.73 57.03 -1.57
C LEU A 52 -6.59 57.37 -0.07
N SER A 53 -6.02 56.44 0.69
CA SER A 53 -5.10 56.67 1.82
C SER A 53 -4.30 55.37 2.06
N SER A 54 -2.97 55.29 1.91
CA SER A 54 -1.89 55.95 2.67
C SER A 54 -1.80 55.46 4.13
N GLY A 55 -1.09 54.35 4.35
CA GLY A 55 -0.84 53.77 5.69
C GLY A 55 0.44 52.93 5.70
N THR A 56 1.57 53.55 6.03
CA THR A 56 2.90 52.90 6.04
C THR A 56 3.11 52.08 7.31
N ILE A 57 3.47 50.80 7.19
CA ILE A 57 4.01 50.00 8.30
C ILE A 57 5.36 49.41 7.89
N GLN A 58 6.33 49.47 8.80
CA GLN A 58 7.73 49.14 8.54
C GLN A 58 8.01 47.64 8.57
N GLN A 59 8.93 47.19 7.71
CA GLN A 59 9.66 45.95 7.94
C GLN A 59 10.52 46.08 9.21
N ARG A 60 10.59 45.03 10.03
CA ARG A 60 11.62 44.90 11.08
C ARG A 60 12.36 43.57 10.92
N SER A 61 13.62 43.66 10.55
CA SER A 61 14.58 42.56 10.62
C SER A 61 14.91 42.22 12.08
N TRP A 62 15.10 40.93 12.39
CA TRP A 62 15.57 40.48 13.71
C TRP A 62 16.36 39.17 13.63
N ARG A 63 17.67 39.27 13.90
CA ARG A 63 18.60 38.24 14.42
C ARG A 63 20.05 38.79 14.32
N PRO A 64 21.02 38.30 15.12
CA PRO A 64 20.90 37.64 16.42
C PRO A 64 21.68 38.40 17.52
N GLN A 65 21.58 37.94 18.77
CA GLN A 65 22.58 38.25 19.81
C GLN A 65 23.15 36.95 20.39
N THR A 66 24.44 37.00 20.76
CA THR A 66 25.24 35.86 21.22
C THR A 66 25.43 35.86 22.74
N GLY A 67 25.12 34.75 23.41
CA GLY A 67 25.62 34.46 24.76
C GLY A 67 26.91 33.65 24.70
N ARG A 68 27.90 33.97 25.55
CA ARG A 68 29.15 33.21 25.69
C ARG A 68 29.10 32.35 26.95
N HIS A 69 29.71 31.16 26.88
CA HIS A 69 30.62 30.70 27.94
C HIS A 69 31.84 30.03 27.29
N SER A 70 32.97 30.04 27.98
CA SER A 70 34.28 29.66 27.45
C SER A 70 35.03 28.81 28.47
N TYR A 71 35.74 27.80 27.99
CA TYR A 71 36.93 27.27 28.66
C TYR A 71 38.06 27.06 27.63
N PHE A 72 39.28 27.11 28.15
CA PHE A 72 40.60 27.12 27.50
C PHE A 72 41.34 25.79 27.85
N LEU A 73 42.48 25.34 27.29
CA LEU A 73 43.52 25.82 26.36
C LEU A 73 44.03 24.63 25.48
N ASP A 74 44.64 24.94 24.32
CA ASP A 74 45.90 24.38 23.73
C ASP A 74 46.11 22.84 23.48
N ASP A 75 46.93 22.35 22.52
CA ASP A 75 47.77 23.07 21.52
C ASP A 75 48.13 22.34 20.19
N THR A 76 48.52 23.16 19.20
CA THR A 76 49.45 22.96 18.04
C THR A 76 49.34 21.87 16.94
N ILE A 77 49.19 22.35 15.69
CA ILE A 77 50.08 22.18 14.50
C ILE A 77 50.46 20.75 14.03
N THR A 78 50.03 20.31 12.83
CA THR A 78 50.80 20.50 11.55
C THR A 78 49.92 20.29 10.28
N SER A 79 50.36 20.79 9.13
CA SER A 79 49.63 20.73 7.84
C SER A 79 50.47 20.21 6.65
N SER A 80 49.84 19.49 5.70
CA SER A 80 50.29 19.34 4.28
C SER A 80 49.31 18.52 3.41
N PRO A 81 49.04 18.90 2.14
CA PRO A 81 48.18 18.14 1.21
C PRO A 81 48.91 17.51 -0.01
N PRO A 82 48.38 16.42 -0.60
CA PRO A 82 48.71 15.96 -1.96
C PRO A 82 47.74 16.60 -2.99
N LYS A 83 48.18 17.30 -4.06
CA LYS A 83 48.89 16.83 -5.27
C LYS A 83 48.07 15.91 -6.21
N ARG A 84 47.50 16.51 -7.28
CA ARG A 84 47.28 15.91 -8.62
C ARG A 84 48.51 16.26 -9.50
N PRO A 85 48.90 15.52 -10.58
CA PRO A 85 48.22 15.58 -11.89
C PRO A 85 48.19 14.19 -12.64
N PRO A 86 48.38 14.02 -13.97
CA PRO A 86 47.26 13.94 -14.93
C PRO A 86 47.30 12.77 -15.97
N TYR A 87 46.14 12.34 -16.47
CA TYR A 87 45.85 11.74 -17.80
C TYR A 87 44.32 11.92 -18.03
N ALA A 88 43.71 12.27 -19.18
CA ALA A 88 43.98 12.16 -20.62
C ALA A 88 43.47 10.86 -21.30
N GLU A 89 42.44 11.04 -22.16
CA GLU A 89 41.83 10.11 -23.16
C GLU A 89 41.32 8.74 -22.64
N SER A 90 40.09 8.29 -22.91
CA SER A 90 39.33 8.36 -24.16
C SER A 90 37.83 8.09 -23.93
N ILE A 91 36.95 8.52 -24.86
CA ILE A 91 35.51 8.23 -24.83
C ILE A 91 35.10 7.61 -26.19
N THR A 92 34.80 6.31 -26.20
CA THR A 92 34.16 5.65 -27.35
C THR A 92 32.64 5.68 -27.21
N SER A 93 31.98 6.55 -27.96
CA SER A 93 30.53 6.59 -28.07
C SER A 93 30.01 5.45 -28.97
N TYR A 94 29.01 4.71 -28.50
CA TYR A 94 28.23 3.79 -29.32
C TYR A 94 26.93 4.47 -29.77
N SER A 95 26.95 5.08 -30.95
CA SER A 95 25.76 5.61 -31.62
C SER A 95 25.25 4.61 -32.67
N ALA A 96 24.04 4.08 -32.48
CA ALA A 96 23.39 3.25 -33.49
C ALA A 96 22.84 4.11 -34.64
N GLY A 97 22.96 3.63 -35.88
CA GLY A 97 22.35 4.30 -37.03
C GLY A 97 22.91 3.88 -38.38
N LEU A 98 22.33 2.84 -38.99
CA LEU A 98 22.44 2.57 -40.43
C LEU A 98 21.10 2.10 -40.99
N TYR A 99 20.45 2.96 -41.77
CA TYR A 99 19.46 2.60 -42.79
C TYR A 99 20.13 2.92 -44.14
N GLY A 100 20.14 1.98 -45.08
CA GLY A 100 20.95 2.08 -46.30
C GLY A 100 20.61 1.02 -47.36
N ASP A 101 19.51 1.28 -48.05
CA ASP A 101 19.01 0.73 -49.33
C ASP A 101 19.94 -0.14 -50.21
N PRO A 102 19.47 -1.30 -50.73
CA PRO A 102 20.12 -2.06 -51.80
C PRO A 102 19.27 -2.16 -53.09
N ALA A 103 19.73 -1.54 -54.18
CA ALA A 103 19.14 -1.68 -55.52
C ALA A 103 20.16 -2.19 -56.57
N ASN A 104 19.81 -3.30 -57.23
CA ASN A 104 20.33 -3.82 -58.51
C ASN A 104 21.87 -3.99 -58.71
N ARG A 105 22.28 -5.25 -58.83
CA ARG A 105 22.94 -5.77 -60.06
C ARG A 105 22.76 -7.29 -60.19
N CYS A 106 22.60 -7.76 -61.42
CA CYS A 106 22.37 -9.18 -61.74
C CYS A 106 23.70 -9.93 -61.98
N GLY A 107 23.73 -11.24 -61.75
CA GLY A 107 24.90 -12.08 -62.01
C GLY A 107 24.74 -13.56 -61.63
N SER A 108 24.16 -14.35 -62.53
CA SER A 108 24.22 -15.83 -62.55
C SER A 108 25.20 -16.27 -63.67
N PRO A 109 25.66 -17.54 -63.82
CA PRO A 109 25.11 -18.81 -63.26
C PRO A 109 26.19 -19.86 -62.83
N VAL A 110 25.80 -21.16 -62.82
CA VAL A 110 26.59 -22.43 -62.90
C VAL A 110 26.66 -23.35 -61.64
N CYS A 111 25.74 -24.34 -61.65
CA CYS A 111 25.88 -25.80 -61.42
C CYS A 111 26.76 -26.46 -60.31
N ASP A 112 26.07 -27.23 -59.45
CA ASP A 112 26.26 -28.68 -59.12
C ASP A 112 27.36 -29.21 -58.14
N PRO A 113 27.18 -30.41 -57.52
CA PRO A 113 27.68 -30.76 -56.16
C PRO A 113 28.51 -32.09 -56.09
N PRO A 114 28.62 -32.88 -54.98
CA PRO A 114 28.54 -32.67 -53.51
C PRO A 114 29.94 -32.92 -52.85
N PRO A 115 30.31 -33.99 -52.08
CA PRO A 115 29.78 -34.72 -50.89
C PRO A 115 30.81 -34.73 -49.69
N PRO A 116 30.99 -35.77 -48.82
CA PRO A 116 30.07 -36.49 -47.90
C PRO A 116 30.50 -36.55 -46.38
N THR A 117 29.54 -36.89 -45.50
CA THR A 117 29.70 -37.50 -44.13
C THR A 117 30.30 -36.63 -42.98
N ARG A 118 30.08 -36.91 -41.68
CA ARG A 118 29.60 -38.12 -40.95
C ARG A 118 28.41 -37.88 -39.98
N ASN A 119 27.75 -38.98 -39.62
CA ASN A 119 26.62 -39.06 -38.69
C ASN A 119 27.06 -39.12 -37.20
N HIS A 120 26.16 -38.75 -36.28
CA HIS A 120 25.44 -39.73 -35.42
C HIS A 120 24.24 -39.06 -34.73
N GLY A 121 23.08 -39.72 -34.74
CA GLY A 121 21.84 -39.25 -34.10
C GLY A 121 20.71 -40.28 -34.30
N PHE A 122 20.13 -40.76 -33.21
CA PHE A 122 19.20 -41.91 -33.22
C PHE A 122 17.84 -41.59 -33.85
N ALA A 123 17.20 -42.62 -34.42
CA ALA A 123 15.84 -42.56 -34.94
C ALA A 123 14.92 -43.50 -34.15
N PHE A 124 13.64 -43.14 -34.05
CA PHE A 124 12.54 -44.09 -33.90
C PHE A 124 11.33 -43.62 -34.72
N PHE A 125 10.53 -44.59 -35.20
CA PHE A 125 9.53 -44.38 -36.24
C PHE A 125 8.12 -44.10 -35.70
N ALA A 126 7.33 -43.39 -36.50
CA ALA A 126 5.86 -43.44 -36.47
C ALA A 126 5.33 -43.81 -37.88
N PRO A 127 4.25 -44.62 -38.01
CA PRO A 127 3.62 -44.92 -39.29
C PRO A 127 2.72 -43.78 -39.79
N ARG A 128 2.38 -43.77 -41.10
CA ARG A 128 1.68 -42.69 -41.81
C ARG A 128 0.45 -43.16 -42.60
N SER A 129 -0.56 -42.29 -42.70
CA SER A 129 -1.42 -42.07 -43.88
C SER A 129 -2.14 -40.70 -43.69
N ARG A 130 -2.34 -39.74 -44.64
CA ARG A 130 -2.43 -39.65 -46.12
C ARG A 130 -3.72 -40.28 -46.70
N LEU A 131 -4.58 -39.62 -47.50
CA LEU A 131 -4.47 -38.38 -48.33
C LEU A 131 -5.74 -37.46 -48.36
N THR A 132 -5.54 -36.31 -49.02
CA THR A 132 -6.36 -35.15 -49.49
C THR A 132 -7.39 -35.45 -50.63
N PRO A 133 -8.09 -34.48 -51.31
CA PRO A 133 -8.89 -33.28 -50.89
C PRO A 133 -10.18 -32.97 -51.75
N ALA A 134 -11.09 -32.07 -51.30
CA ALA A 134 -12.07 -31.26 -52.10
C ALA A 134 -12.75 -30.21 -51.16
N ARG A 135 -13.06 -28.93 -51.44
CA ARG A 135 -13.63 -28.12 -52.56
C ARG A 135 -15.13 -27.75 -52.41
N ASP A 136 -15.36 -26.47 -52.07
CA ASP A 136 -16.36 -25.50 -52.58
C ASP A 136 -17.89 -25.75 -52.54
N ALA A 137 -18.56 -25.17 -51.51
CA ALA A 137 -19.84 -24.41 -51.54
C ALA A 137 -21.17 -25.11 -51.97
N PRO A 138 -22.37 -24.47 -51.84
CA PRO A 138 -22.79 -23.32 -51.01
C PRO A 138 -23.97 -23.63 -50.04
N TYR A 139 -24.39 -22.65 -49.22
CA TYR A 139 -25.63 -22.72 -48.43
C TYR A 139 -26.90 -22.59 -49.29
N HIS A 140 -27.96 -23.33 -48.95
CA HIS A 140 -29.32 -23.07 -49.44
C HIS A 140 -30.35 -23.09 -48.30
N VAL A 141 -31.16 -22.03 -48.21
CA VAL A 141 -32.33 -21.93 -47.32
C VAL A 141 -33.60 -22.11 -48.15
N ARG A 142 -34.55 -22.90 -47.64
CA ARG A 142 -35.97 -22.83 -48.05
C ARG A 142 -36.87 -22.83 -46.82
N GLN A 143 -37.83 -21.90 -46.81
CA GLN A 143 -38.92 -21.81 -45.84
C GLN A 143 -40.17 -22.50 -46.39
N HIS A 144 -41.10 -22.92 -45.52
CA HIS A 144 -42.57 -22.75 -45.60
C HIS A 144 -43.17 -23.34 -44.31
N ARG A 145 -43.64 -22.51 -43.35
CA ARG A 145 -45.01 -21.96 -43.20
C ARG A 145 -46.11 -23.00 -42.86
N HIS A 146 -46.46 -23.07 -41.57
CA HIS A 146 -47.80 -23.11 -40.91
C HIS A 146 -49.00 -23.92 -41.49
N PRO A 147 -50.10 -24.18 -40.72
CA PRO A 147 -50.36 -23.92 -39.29
C PRO A 147 -50.76 -25.18 -38.48
N GLY A 148 -50.83 -25.07 -37.14
CA GLY A 148 -51.39 -26.10 -36.25
C GLY A 148 -51.85 -25.52 -34.91
N ARG A 149 -53.05 -25.90 -34.45
CA ARG A 149 -53.65 -25.34 -33.21
C ARG A 149 -53.00 -25.92 -31.95
N CYS A 150 -52.74 -25.07 -30.96
CA CYS A 150 -52.28 -25.51 -29.64
C CYS A 150 -53.33 -26.41 -28.97
N ARG A 151 -52.89 -27.60 -28.49
CA ARG A 151 -53.51 -28.31 -27.37
C ARG A 151 -52.58 -28.17 -26.17
N PRO A 152 -53.08 -27.97 -24.94
CA PRO A 152 -52.25 -28.12 -23.75
C PRO A 152 -51.78 -29.59 -23.64
N PRO A 153 -50.57 -29.86 -23.14
CA PRO A 153 -50.15 -31.21 -22.81
C PRO A 153 -51.04 -31.79 -21.69
N PRO A 154 -51.28 -33.11 -21.66
CA PRO A 154 -52.03 -33.73 -20.57
C PRO A 154 -51.29 -33.55 -19.24
N ALA A 155 -52.05 -33.42 -18.14
CA ALA A 155 -51.49 -33.32 -16.81
C ALA A 155 -50.73 -34.62 -16.46
N ILE A 156 -49.41 -34.52 -16.27
CA ILE A 156 -48.57 -35.64 -15.88
C ILE A 156 -48.95 -36.04 -14.44
N ALA A 157 -49.40 -37.28 -14.25
CA ALA A 157 -49.70 -37.82 -12.94
C ALA A 157 -48.43 -37.87 -12.07
N LYS A 158 -48.59 -37.63 -10.76
CA LYS A 158 -47.49 -37.74 -9.79
C LYS A 158 -47.21 -39.21 -9.46
N ASP A 159 -46.61 -39.95 -10.37
CA ASP A 159 -46.01 -41.24 -10.04
C ASP A 159 -44.87 -41.01 -9.04
N SER A 160 -44.99 -41.60 -7.86
CA SER A 160 -44.05 -41.51 -6.75
C SER A 160 -42.85 -42.43 -6.94
N ALA A 161 -42.21 -42.33 -8.11
CA ALA A 161 -40.95 -42.99 -8.39
C ALA A 161 -39.92 -42.59 -7.33
N LYS A 162 -39.33 -43.59 -6.65
CA LYS A 162 -38.26 -43.39 -5.67
C LYS A 162 -37.03 -42.87 -6.40
N ASN A 163 -36.92 -41.55 -6.50
CA ASN A 163 -35.79 -40.87 -7.12
C ASN A 163 -34.58 -40.99 -6.19
N THR A 164 -33.91 -42.14 -6.25
CA THR A 164 -32.63 -42.38 -5.61
C THR A 164 -31.62 -41.44 -6.23
N GLN A 165 -31.43 -40.27 -5.59
CA GLN A 165 -30.43 -39.31 -6.01
C GLN A 165 -29.05 -39.98 -5.98
N GLN A 166 -28.60 -40.40 -7.16
CA GLN A 166 -27.17 -40.60 -7.40
C GLN A 166 -26.53 -39.23 -7.21
N ARG A 167 -26.08 -38.96 -5.97
CA ARG A 167 -25.13 -37.88 -5.72
C ARG A 167 -23.92 -38.18 -6.58
N THR A 168 -23.82 -37.48 -7.72
CA THR A 168 -22.61 -37.47 -8.55
C THR A 168 -21.49 -37.03 -7.64
N HIS A 169 -20.63 -37.97 -7.27
CA HIS A 169 -19.55 -37.74 -6.32
C HIS A 169 -18.55 -36.83 -7.02
N MET A 170 -18.71 -35.52 -6.83
CA MET A 170 -17.71 -34.56 -7.31
C MET A 170 -16.37 -34.97 -6.68
N PRO A 171 -15.30 -35.12 -7.46
CA PRO A 171 -13.98 -35.29 -6.89
C PRO A 171 -13.67 -34.07 -6.01
N ALA A 172 -12.95 -34.28 -4.91
CA ALA A 172 -12.51 -33.18 -4.06
C ALA A 172 -11.70 -32.16 -4.90
N PRO A 173 -11.83 -30.85 -4.63
CA PRO A 173 -11.07 -29.85 -5.38
C PRO A 173 -9.57 -30.10 -5.18
N ILE A 174 -8.82 -30.08 -6.28
CA ILE A 174 -7.35 -30.23 -6.24
C ILE A 174 -6.77 -28.92 -5.72
N ILE A 175 -6.44 -28.89 -4.43
CA ILE A 175 -5.75 -27.81 -3.74
C ILE A 175 -4.39 -28.33 -3.24
N SER A 176 -3.41 -27.43 -3.07
CA SER A 176 -2.13 -27.78 -2.46
C SER A 176 -2.25 -27.80 -0.93
N ASP A 177 -1.43 -28.59 -0.26
CA ASP A 177 -1.36 -28.63 1.21
C ASP A 177 -1.08 -27.24 1.80
N LEU A 178 -0.26 -26.44 1.10
CA LEU A 178 0.01 -25.05 1.47
C LEU A 178 -1.26 -24.19 1.46
N PHE A 179 -2.10 -24.31 0.43
CA PHE A 179 -3.39 -23.61 0.36
C PHE A 179 -4.38 -24.12 1.42
N ALA A 180 -4.42 -25.45 1.63
CA ALA A 180 -5.24 -26.08 2.67
C ALA A 180 -4.80 -25.72 4.11
N SER A 181 -3.56 -25.27 4.30
CA SER A 181 -3.01 -24.83 5.59
C SER A 181 -3.27 -23.36 5.94
N LEU A 182 -3.91 -22.59 5.05
CA LEU A 182 -4.19 -21.18 5.28
C LEU A 182 -5.36 -21.00 6.26
N ASP A 183 -5.13 -20.26 7.35
CA ASP A 183 -6.19 -19.84 8.26
C ASP A 183 -7.00 -18.67 7.68
N ASP A 184 -8.24 -18.98 7.27
CA ASP A 184 -9.25 -18.06 6.73
C ASP A 184 -9.63 -16.91 7.68
N LYS A 185 -9.31 -16.98 8.98
CA LYS A 185 -9.60 -15.89 9.92
C LYS A 185 -8.86 -14.62 9.51
N ALA A 186 -9.60 -13.59 9.11
CA ALA A 186 -9.07 -12.25 8.93
C ALA A 186 -8.49 -11.76 10.28
N PRO A 187 -7.22 -11.29 10.34
CA PRO A 187 -6.63 -10.85 11.61
C PRO A 187 -7.27 -9.57 12.14
N PHE A 188 -7.95 -8.82 11.27
CA PHE A 188 -8.82 -7.71 11.65
C PHE A 188 -10.21 -7.98 11.06
N SER A 189 -11.17 -8.30 11.91
CA SER A 189 -12.60 -8.28 11.58
C SER A 189 -13.21 -7.01 12.16
N SER A 190 -13.73 -6.13 11.30
CA SER A 190 -14.76 -5.18 11.72
C SER A 190 -15.93 -5.96 12.33
N GLY A 191 -16.48 -5.49 13.45
CA GLY A 191 -17.73 -6.06 13.94
C GLY A 191 -18.82 -5.90 12.90
N SER A 192 -19.57 -6.97 12.60
CA SER A 192 -20.86 -6.82 11.93
C SER A 192 -21.84 -6.20 12.92
N ASP A 193 -22.58 -5.17 12.52
CA ASP A 193 -23.69 -4.63 13.32
C ASP A 193 -24.54 -5.78 13.86
N THR A 194 -24.61 -5.90 15.19
CA THR A 194 -25.49 -6.91 15.78
C THR A 194 -26.93 -6.48 15.50
N ALA A 195 -27.75 -7.36 14.92
CA ALA A 195 -29.04 -6.99 14.32
C ALA A 195 -30.10 -6.45 15.31
N ASP A 196 -29.82 -6.47 16.62
CA ASP A 196 -30.63 -5.90 17.70
C ASP A 196 -30.15 -4.51 18.17
N SER A 197 -29.00 -4.01 17.69
CA SER A 197 -28.48 -2.69 18.05
C SER A 197 -29.31 -1.55 17.45
N LYS A 198 -29.59 -0.52 18.25
CA LYS A 198 -30.40 0.65 17.86
C LYS A 198 -29.58 1.85 17.39
N GLU A 199 -28.27 1.76 17.53
CA GLU A 199 -27.31 2.82 17.26
C GLU A 199 -26.20 2.25 16.37
N PRO A 200 -25.65 3.05 15.44
CA PRO A 200 -24.57 2.57 14.57
C PRO A 200 -23.34 2.16 15.37
N SER A 201 -22.62 1.17 14.84
CA SER A 201 -21.32 0.77 15.36
C SER A 201 -20.24 1.82 15.09
N ILE A 202 -19.27 1.92 16.00
CA ILE A 202 -18.10 2.79 15.86
C ILE A 202 -16.86 1.89 15.79
N ASP A 203 -16.25 1.83 14.61
CA ASP A 203 -15.22 0.84 14.29
C ASP A 203 -13.80 1.44 14.23
N PHE A 204 -13.07 1.34 15.33
CA PHE A 204 -11.65 1.68 15.40
C PHE A 204 -10.73 0.57 14.84
N VAL A 205 -11.26 -0.50 14.23
CA VAL A 205 -10.43 -1.59 13.65
C VAL A 205 -9.73 -1.15 12.36
N ALA A 206 -10.40 -0.40 11.48
CA ALA A 206 -9.94 -0.19 10.10
C ALA A 206 -8.78 0.82 9.98
N GLY A 207 -7.56 0.31 9.75
CA GLY A 207 -6.35 1.10 9.48
C GLY A 207 -6.26 1.68 8.06
N ILE A 208 -7.31 2.37 7.60
CA ILE A 208 -7.47 2.93 6.25
C ILE A 208 -7.43 4.47 6.27
N PRO A 209 -7.08 5.16 5.16
CA PRO A 209 -7.21 6.62 5.09
C PRO A 209 -8.65 7.09 5.27
N ASP A 210 -8.82 8.36 5.62
CA ASP A 210 -10.08 9.06 5.41
C ASP A 210 -10.29 9.28 3.90
N TYR A 211 -11.29 8.60 3.33
CA TYR A 211 -11.59 8.72 1.91
C TYR A 211 -12.15 10.09 1.48
N SER A 212 -12.56 10.94 2.42
CA SER A 212 -13.00 12.31 2.13
C SER A 212 -11.82 13.27 1.85
N LEU A 213 -10.62 12.95 2.35
CA LEU A 213 -9.40 13.74 2.12
C LEU A 213 -8.75 13.45 0.75
N LEU A 214 -9.14 12.36 0.08
CA LEU A 214 -8.52 11.93 -1.18
C LEU A 214 -8.85 12.91 -2.33
N PRO A 215 -7.85 13.36 -3.12
CA PRO A 215 -8.02 14.39 -4.15
C PRO A 215 -8.59 13.79 -5.45
N ARG A 216 -9.80 13.26 -5.37
CA ARG A 216 -10.51 12.57 -6.47
C ARG A 216 -10.64 13.41 -7.74
N LYS A 217 -10.65 14.75 -7.63
CA LYS A 217 -10.72 15.66 -8.79
C LYS A 217 -9.40 15.65 -9.56
N ASP A 218 -8.29 15.89 -8.90
CA ASP A 218 -6.94 15.83 -9.47
C ASP A 218 -6.63 14.44 -10.03
N PHE A 219 -7.08 13.37 -9.36
CA PHE A 219 -7.00 12.00 -9.89
C PHE A 219 -7.75 11.83 -11.22
N GLY A 220 -8.96 12.38 -11.33
CA GLY A 220 -9.75 12.34 -12.56
C GLY A 220 -9.15 13.21 -13.67
N GLN A 221 -8.63 14.38 -13.32
CA GLN A 221 -7.97 15.29 -14.25
C GLN A 221 -6.69 14.68 -14.82
N ALA A 222 -5.75 14.22 -13.98
CA ALA A 222 -4.51 13.59 -14.42
C ALA A 222 -4.75 12.27 -15.18
N ALA A 223 -5.84 11.54 -14.89
CA ALA A 223 -6.26 10.39 -15.69
C ALA A 223 -6.76 10.79 -17.08
N GLN A 224 -7.51 11.90 -17.19
CA GLN A 224 -7.93 12.42 -18.49
C GLN A 224 -6.73 12.97 -19.28
N GLU A 225 -5.90 13.83 -18.67
CA GLU A 225 -4.73 14.44 -19.30
C GLU A 225 -3.73 13.39 -19.80
N LEU A 226 -3.57 12.26 -19.09
CA LEU A 226 -2.82 11.11 -19.58
C LEU A 226 -3.45 10.49 -20.84
N MET A 227 -4.77 10.24 -20.84
CA MET A 227 -5.47 9.57 -21.93
C MET A 227 -5.63 10.45 -23.18
N ASP A 228 -5.70 11.77 -23.02
CA ASP A 228 -5.74 12.76 -24.09
C ASP A 228 -4.32 13.10 -24.63
N SER A 229 -3.25 12.46 -24.14
CA SER A 229 -1.84 12.69 -24.53
C SER A 229 -1.21 11.53 -25.32
N ASP A 230 -0.09 11.80 -26.00
CA ASP A 230 0.69 10.78 -26.71
C ASP A 230 1.28 9.69 -25.77
N ASP A 231 1.52 10.03 -24.49
CA ASP A 231 2.00 9.09 -23.46
C ASP A 231 0.95 8.01 -23.08
N SER A 232 -0.31 8.19 -23.48
CA SER A 232 -1.40 7.22 -23.27
C SER A 232 -1.04 5.81 -23.74
N PHE A 233 -0.42 5.68 -24.92
CA PHE A 233 -0.01 4.39 -25.47
C PHE A 233 1.09 3.73 -24.64
N GLU A 234 2.09 4.48 -24.16
CA GLU A 234 3.16 3.91 -23.34
C GLU A 234 2.66 3.52 -21.94
N ALA A 235 1.69 4.23 -21.38
CA ALA A 235 1.03 3.86 -20.12
C ALA A 235 0.16 2.59 -20.24
N LEU A 236 -0.29 2.25 -21.45
CA LEU A 236 -1.09 1.05 -21.75
C LEU A 236 -0.24 -0.17 -22.20
N ARG A 237 1.07 0.01 -22.43
CA ARG A 237 1.98 -1.06 -22.87
C ARG A 237 2.70 -1.73 -21.70
N TYR A 238 3.32 -2.88 -21.98
CA TYR A 238 4.32 -3.45 -21.07
C TYR A 238 5.54 -2.53 -20.98
N SER A 239 6.00 -2.27 -19.76
CA SER A 239 7.06 -1.34 -19.43
C SER A 239 8.18 -2.02 -18.62
N ALA A 240 9.12 -1.22 -18.08
CA ALA A 240 10.23 -1.72 -17.28
C ALA A 240 9.76 -2.46 -16.02
N TYR A 241 10.39 -3.60 -15.72
CA TYR A 241 10.09 -4.43 -14.55
C TYR A 241 10.33 -3.69 -13.23
N GLU A 242 11.26 -2.72 -13.23
CA GLU A 242 11.57 -1.80 -12.15
C GLU A 242 10.47 -0.76 -11.87
N GLY A 243 9.48 -0.62 -12.77
CA GLY A 243 8.53 0.49 -12.82
C GLY A 243 8.95 1.60 -13.79
N ILE A 244 8.00 2.47 -14.14
CA ILE A 244 8.18 3.45 -15.23
C ILE A 244 9.23 4.52 -14.87
N PRO A 245 10.02 5.03 -15.84
CA PRO A 245 11.11 5.97 -15.54
C PRO A 245 10.67 7.29 -14.88
N SER A 246 9.47 7.80 -15.18
CA SER A 246 8.92 9.02 -14.57
C SER A 246 8.64 8.82 -13.08
N LEU A 247 7.84 7.83 -12.71
CA LEU A 247 7.54 7.53 -11.31
C LEU A 247 8.81 7.20 -10.51
N ARG A 248 9.75 6.44 -11.08
CA ARG A 248 11.04 6.14 -10.42
C ARG A 248 11.82 7.42 -10.12
N ARG A 249 11.90 8.38 -11.06
CA ARG A 249 12.52 9.70 -10.81
C ARG A 249 11.75 10.50 -9.76
N ALA A 250 10.43 10.53 -9.82
CA ALA A 250 9.60 11.28 -8.87
C ALA A 250 9.82 10.79 -7.42
N VAL A 251 9.77 9.47 -7.20
CA VAL A 251 10.07 8.85 -5.89
C VAL A 251 11.52 9.10 -5.48
N ALA A 252 12.49 9.00 -6.40
CA ALA A 252 13.90 9.22 -6.11
C ALA A 252 14.19 10.66 -5.62
N ARG A 253 13.62 11.68 -6.29
CA ARG A 253 13.75 13.09 -5.86
C ARG A 253 13.14 13.31 -4.48
N TRP A 254 11.93 12.78 -4.25
CA TRP A 254 11.19 12.91 -2.99
C TRP A 254 11.83 12.18 -1.82
N ARG A 255 12.52 11.05 -2.08
CA ARG A 255 13.23 10.25 -1.06
C ARG A 255 14.74 10.48 -1.04
N HIS A 256 15.21 11.55 -1.69
CA HIS A 256 16.60 12.00 -1.71
C HIS A 256 17.62 10.86 -1.95
N THR A 257 17.31 9.98 -2.91
CA THR A 257 18.08 8.77 -3.24
C THR A 257 18.32 8.67 -4.74
N ASP A 258 19.26 7.82 -5.18
CA ASP A 258 19.52 7.61 -6.60
C ASP A 258 18.34 6.88 -7.30
N VAL A 259 18.04 7.24 -8.56
CA VAL A 259 16.95 6.63 -9.32
C VAL A 259 17.17 5.14 -9.59
N SER A 260 18.42 4.68 -9.64
CA SER A 260 18.78 3.27 -9.78
C SER A 260 18.46 2.44 -8.52
N ASN A 261 18.30 3.09 -7.35
CA ASN A 261 17.90 2.44 -6.10
C ASN A 261 16.37 2.27 -5.95
N VAL A 262 15.57 3.00 -6.75
CA VAL A 262 14.10 2.94 -6.66
C VAL A 262 13.55 1.81 -7.52
N PHE A 263 12.74 0.93 -6.92
CA PHE A 263 12.04 -0.17 -7.58
C PHE A 263 10.56 -0.15 -7.19
N ILE A 264 9.65 0.17 -8.13
CA ILE A 264 8.22 0.34 -7.87
C ILE A 264 7.56 -1.01 -7.55
N THR A 265 6.51 -1.05 -6.73
CA THR A 265 5.82 -2.28 -6.29
C THR A 265 4.30 -2.17 -6.39
N ASN A 266 3.62 -3.33 -6.41
CA ASN A 266 2.16 -3.43 -6.29
C ASN A 266 1.67 -3.16 -4.84
N GLY A 267 2.21 -2.10 -4.23
CA GLY A 267 2.06 -1.68 -2.84
C GLY A 267 2.98 -2.42 -1.85
N ALA A 268 3.03 -1.93 -0.61
CA ALA A 268 3.97 -2.39 0.42
C ALA A 268 3.95 -3.91 0.67
N THR A 269 2.77 -4.55 0.63
CA THR A 269 2.63 -6.02 0.77
C THR A 269 3.46 -6.80 -0.26
N GLN A 270 3.50 -6.34 -1.52
CA GLN A 270 4.40 -6.93 -2.51
C GLN A 270 5.86 -6.55 -2.23
N GLY A 271 6.12 -5.31 -1.80
CA GLY A 271 7.46 -4.88 -1.40
C GLY A 271 8.08 -5.83 -0.37
N ILE A 272 7.38 -6.09 0.74
CA ILE A 272 7.80 -7.04 1.78
C ILE A 272 8.04 -8.44 1.20
N PHE A 273 7.11 -8.96 0.37
CA PHE A 273 7.26 -10.28 -0.26
C PHE A 273 8.49 -10.37 -1.18
N LEU A 274 8.76 -9.34 -1.98
CA LEU A 274 9.91 -9.29 -2.87
C LEU A 274 11.22 -9.08 -2.11
N SER A 275 11.22 -8.27 -1.05
CA SER A 275 12.36 -8.12 -0.13
C SER A 275 12.75 -9.44 0.50
N MET A 276 11.79 -10.23 1.01
CA MET A 276 12.06 -11.58 1.51
C MET A 276 12.59 -12.49 0.40
N SER A 277 11.96 -12.47 -0.77
CA SER A 277 12.35 -13.30 -1.93
C SER A 277 13.76 -13.01 -2.47
N ALA A 278 14.35 -11.87 -2.11
CA ALA A 278 15.72 -11.49 -2.46
C ALA A 278 16.76 -11.80 -1.34
N LEU A 279 16.31 -12.09 -0.11
CA LEU A 279 17.16 -12.17 1.09
C LEU A 279 17.14 -13.54 1.79
N LEU A 280 16.01 -14.25 1.72
CA LEU A 280 15.65 -15.35 2.62
C LEU A 280 15.23 -16.61 1.85
N ASN A 281 15.37 -17.75 2.52
CA ASN A 281 14.96 -19.08 2.08
C ASN A 281 13.96 -19.65 3.10
N PRO A 282 13.09 -20.61 2.72
CA PRO A 282 12.33 -21.40 3.68
C PRO A 282 13.27 -22.02 4.73
N GLY A 283 12.92 -21.89 6.01
CA GLY A 283 13.75 -22.29 7.15
C GLY A 283 14.67 -21.21 7.72
N ASP A 284 14.95 -20.11 7.00
CA ASP A 284 15.71 -18.97 7.56
C ASP A 284 14.93 -18.33 8.73
N THR A 285 15.65 -17.82 9.73
CA THR A 285 15.04 -17.08 10.86
C THR A 285 15.01 -15.57 10.58
N ILE A 286 13.82 -14.99 10.63
CA ILE A 286 13.57 -13.54 10.61
C ILE A 286 13.26 -13.05 12.03
N LEU A 287 13.88 -11.93 12.41
CA LEU A 287 13.55 -11.19 13.62
C LEU A 287 12.40 -10.21 13.34
N VAL A 288 11.54 -10.01 14.32
CA VAL A 288 10.41 -9.07 14.27
C VAL A 288 10.28 -8.32 15.60
N GLU A 289 9.72 -7.11 15.54
CA GLU A 289 9.30 -6.37 16.73
C GLU A 289 8.18 -7.12 17.50
N ASN A 290 8.00 -6.80 18.78
CA ASN A 290 6.96 -7.36 19.63
C ASN A 290 6.31 -6.24 20.46
N PRO A 291 5.08 -5.79 20.15
CA PRO A 291 4.19 -6.25 19.08
C PRO A 291 4.66 -5.86 17.66
N THR A 292 4.05 -6.43 16.61
CA THR A 292 4.27 -6.05 15.20
C THR A 292 3.03 -6.27 14.32
N PHE A 293 3.13 -6.06 13.01
CA PHE A 293 2.00 -6.12 12.06
C PHE A 293 1.63 -7.57 11.66
N PRO A 294 0.43 -8.09 12.00
CA PRO A 294 0.10 -9.51 11.83
C PRO A 294 0.02 -10.01 10.39
N PHE A 295 -0.24 -9.13 9.41
CA PHE A 295 -0.20 -9.52 8.00
C PHE A 295 1.23 -9.79 7.51
N ALA A 296 2.26 -9.18 8.11
CA ALA A 296 3.64 -9.54 7.85
C ALA A 296 3.90 -10.97 8.38
N LEU A 297 3.51 -11.26 9.64
CA LEU A 297 3.61 -12.58 10.25
C LEU A 297 2.92 -13.69 9.42
N LYS A 298 1.71 -13.46 8.92
CA LYS A 298 1.03 -14.40 8.00
C LYS A 298 1.84 -14.64 6.72
N THR A 299 2.41 -13.60 6.12
CA THR A 299 3.27 -13.72 4.93
C THR A 299 4.59 -14.45 5.23
N PHE A 300 5.16 -14.27 6.42
CA PHE A 300 6.41 -14.94 6.83
C PHE A 300 6.21 -16.45 7.02
N ARG A 301 5.10 -16.83 7.66
CA ARG A 301 4.67 -18.23 7.79
C ARG A 301 4.39 -18.87 6.43
N LEU A 302 3.73 -18.16 5.51
CA LEU A 302 3.50 -18.60 4.12
C LEU A 302 4.80 -18.80 3.32
N PHE A 303 5.84 -18.01 3.59
CA PHE A 303 7.17 -18.16 2.98
C PHE A 303 8.02 -19.26 3.67
N GLY A 304 7.51 -19.91 4.73
CA GLY A 304 8.21 -20.95 5.48
C GLY A 304 9.33 -20.44 6.40
N LEU A 305 9.27 -19.18 6.82
CA LEU A 305 10.27 -18.57 7.71
C LEU A 305 10.00 -18.92 9.18
N GLN A 306 11.09 -19.04 9.95
CA GLN A 306 11.02 -19.07 11.41
C GLN A 306 10.97 -17.63 11.94
N VAL A 307 10.01 -17.32 12.81
CA VAL A 307 9.78 -15.95 13.30
C VAL A 307 10.15 -15.85 14.78
N GLU A 308 11.09 -14.96 15.10
CA GLU A 308 11.49 -14.68 16.47
C GLU A 308 11.35 -13.20 16.84
N THR A 309 10.94 -12.94 18.08
CA THR A 309 10.64 -11.60 18.59
C THR A 309 11.85 -10.87 19.16
N VAL A 310 11.81 -9.55 19.09
CA VAL A 310 12.63 -8.56 19.79
C VAL A 310 11.67 -7.56 20.46
N PRO A 311 11.89 -7.14 21.72
CA PRO A 311 11.04 -6.15 22.39
C PRO A 311 10.94 -4.82 21.63
N LEU A 312 9.82 -4.12 21.83
CA LEU A 312 9.61 -2.75 21.38
C LEU A 312 9.63 -1.78 22.58
N THR A 313 10.31 -0.65 22.41
CA THR A 313 10.44 0.42 23.41
C THR A 313 9.61 1.65 23.01
N GLY A 314 9.71 2.74 23.79
CA GLY A 314 9.18 4.06 23.38
C GLY A 314 9.87 4.63 22.14
N GLU A 315 11.07 4.15 21.79
CA GLU A 315 11.91 4.63 20.69
C GLU A 315 12.01 3.59 19.55
N GLY A 316 10.94 2.81 19.35
CA GLY A 316 10.95 1.68 18.40
C GLY A 316 11.69 0.46 18.94
N VAL A 317 12.26 -0.36 18.05
CA VAL A 317 12.94 -1.62 18.41
C VAL A 317 14.01 -1.44 19.50
N ASP A 318 14.02 -2.38 20.45
CA ASP A 318 15.04 -2.50 21.49
C ASP A 318 16.36 -2.98 20.87
N LEU A 319 17.33 -2.07 20.75
CA LEU A 319 18.64 -2.36 20.15
C LEU A 319 19.57 -3.14 21.08
N ASP A 320 19.41 -3.00 22.40
CA ASP A 320 20.23 -3.70 23.39
C ASP A 320 19.77 -5.15 23.53
N ALA A 321 18.46 -5.39 23.53
CA ALA A 321 17.88 -6.73 23.43
C ALA A 321 18.17 -7.37 22.05
N LEU A 322 18.17 -6.58 20.97
CA LEU A 322 18.58 -7.05 19.64
C LEU A 322 20.03 -7.52 19.63
N GLU A 323 20.99 -6.71 20.09
CA GLU A 323 22.41 -7.10 20.16
C GLU A 323 22.61 -8.32 21.06
N SER A 324 22.00 -8.33 22.26
CA SER A 324 22.05 -9.46 23.20
C SER A 324 21.55 -10.76 22.56
N LYS A 325 20.46 -10.69 21.77
CA LYS A 325 19.87 -11.83 21.06
C LYS A 325 20.72 -12.29 19.87
N LEU A 326 21.27 -11.37 19.09
CA LEU A 326 22.18 -11.65 17.98
C LEU A 326 23.48 -12.31 18.48
N GLN A 327 24.05 -11.80 19.57
CA GLN A 327 25.24 -12.36 20.22
C GLN A 327 24.98 -13.78 20.76
N SER A 328 23.90 -13.97 21.52
CA SER A 328 23.52 -15.27 22.09
C SER A 328 23.21 -16.30 21.00
N GLY A 329 22.49 -15.90 19.94
CA GLY A 329 22.24 -16.76 18.78
C GLY A 329 23.53 -17.17 18.07
N ARG A 330 24.43 -16.22 17.82
CA ARG A 330 25.74 -16.48 17.19
C ARG A 330 26.60 -17.45 18.02
N GLN A 331 26.57 -17.35 19.35
CA GLN A 331 27.24 -18.31 20.25
C GLN A 331 26.61 -19.70 20.17
N ALA A 332 25.29 -19.81 20.05
CA ALA A 332 24.56 -21.06 19.84
C ALA A 332 24.61 -21.59 18.39
N GLY A 333 25.43 -21.00 17.51
CA GLY A 333 25.52 -21.38 16.09
C GLY A 333 24.31 -20.98 15.24
N LYS A 334 23.35 -20.24 15.80
CA LYS A 334 22.16 -19.74 15.09
C LYS A 334 22.47 -18.45 14.34
N ARG A 335 22.03 -18.36 13.09
CA ARG A 335 22.07 -17.14 12.28
C ARG A 335 20.66 -16.56 12.11
N TYR A 336 20.50 -15.30 12.48
CA TYR A 336 19.36 -14.48 12.06
C TYR A 336 19.68 -13.86 10.69
N LYS A 337 18.70 -13.80 9.80
CA LYS A 337 18.94 -13.48 8.38
C LYS A 337 18.39 -12.11 7.97
N ALA A 338 17.28 -11.70 8.58
CA ALA A 338 16.79 -10.34 8.49
C ALA A 338 16.08 -9.90 9.78
N LEU A 339 15.92 -8.59 9.95
CA LEU A 339 14.94 -7.95 10.84
C LEU A 339 13.84 -7.33 9.95
N TYR A 340 12.58 -7.57 10.29
CA TYR A 340 11.46 -6.73 9.84
C TYR A 340 11.14 -5.72 10.94
N THR A 341 11.06 -4.44 10.55
CA THR A 341 10.75 -3.32 11.45
C THR A 341 9.79 -2.33 10.79
N ILE A 342 8.96 -1.67 11.59
CA ILE A 342 8.05 -0.60 11.16
C ILE A 342 8.52 0.72 11.80
N PRO A 343 9.60 1.34 11.29
CA PRO A 343 10.41 2.30 12.07
C PRO A 343 9.84 3.72 12.13
N ASP A 344 8.72 4.00 11.46
CA ASP A 344 8.04 5.30 11.47
C ASP A 344 6.54 5.09 11.76
N PHE A 345 6.07 5.58 12.91
CA PHE A 345 4.68 5.48 13.40
C PHE A 345 4.14 4.03 13.37
N HIS A 346 4.85 3.18 14.11
CA HIS A 346 4.75 1.73 14.16
C HIS A 346 3.30 1.20 14.32
N ASN A 347 2.94 0.14 13.57
CA ASN A 347 1.63 -0.50 13.67
C ASN A 347 1.73 -1.80 14.50
N PRO A 348 1.26 -1.84 15.76
CA PRO A 348 0.22 -0.95 16.32
C PRO A 348 0.72 0.18 17.24
N ALA A 349 1.91 0.02 17.85
CA ALA A 349 2.35 0.78 19.03
C ALA A 349 2.53 2.30 18.88
N SER A 350 2.44 2.84 17.66
CA SER A 350 2.46 4.29 17.32
C SER A 350 3.78 5.04 17.58
N VAL A 351 4.80 4.36 18.12
CA VAL A 351 6.18 4.85 18.30
C VAL A 351 6.96 4.96 16.99
N SER A 352 8.09 5.65 16.99
CA SER A 352 9.05 5.72 15.87
C SER A 352 10.47 5.45 16.34
N LEU A 353 11.34 5.00 15.43
CA LEU A 353 12.77 4.80 15.67
C LEU A 353 13.55 6.09 15.27
N PRO A 354 14.20 6.79 16.22
CA PRO A 354 15.01 7.98 15.96
C PRO A 354 16.14 7.77 14.93
N GLY A 355 16.62 8.85 14.32
CA GLY A 355 17.60 8.79 13.21
C GLY A 355 18.98 8.27 13.62
N GLU A 356 19.41 8.57 14.84
CA GLU A 356 20.61 8.04 15.48
C GLU A 356 20.46 6.56 15.82
N ARG A 357 19.27 6.12 16.26
CA ARG A 357 18.97 4.70 16.50
C ARG A 357 18.84 3.91 15.18
N LYS A 358 18.36 4.54 14.10
CA LYS A 358 18.42 3.99 12.73
C LYS A 358 19.85 3.77 12.24
N ARG A 359 20.82 4.59 12.68
CA ARG A 359 22.25 4.35 12.42
C ARG A 359 22.79 3.18 13.23
N ALA A 360 22.55 3.16 14.55
CA ALA A 360 22.97 2.04 15.39
C ALA A 360 22.39 0.69 14.91
N LEU A 361 21.15 0.67 14.37
CA LEU A 361 20.57 -0.51 13.74
C LEU A 361 21.32 -0.97 12.48
N ILE A 362 21.81 -0.04 11.65
CA ILE A 362 22.65 -0.35 10.48
C ILE A 362 24.02 -0.91 10.94
N GLU A 363 24.64 -0.29 11.94
CA GLU A 363 25.91 -0.77 12.52
C GLU A 363 25.79 -2.19 13.12
N LEU A 364 24.66 -2.52 13.75
CA LEU A 364 24.35 -3.89 14.20
C LEU A 364 24.14 -4.85 13.03
N ALA A 365 23.44 -4.41 11.97
CA ALA A 365 23.23 -5.21 10.77
C ALA A 365 24.54 -5.56 10.05
N GLU A 366 25.49 -4.62 10.01
CA GLU A 366 26.87 -4.84 9.55
C GLU A 366 27.64 -5.80 10.48
N ARG A 367 27.62 -5.56 11.80
CA ARG A 367 28.34 -6.34 12.83
C ARG A 367 27.92 -7.81 12.90
N TYR A 368 26.65 -8.11 12.63
CA TYR A 368 26.05 -9.45 12.75
C TYR A 368 25.60 -10.09 11.43
N ASP A 369 25.85 -9.44 10.28
CA ASP A 369 25.56 -9.96 8.94
C ASP A 369 24.07 -10.35 8.74
N PHE A 370 23.17 -9.40 9.00
CA PHE A 370 21.74 -9.51 8.68
C PHE A 370 21.24 -8.32 7.84
N ALA A 371 20.06 -8.48 7.22
CA ALA A 371 19.39 -7.48 6.41
C ALA A 371 18.20 -6.83 7.14
N ILE A 372 17.80 -5.62 6.75
CA ILE A 372 16.69 -4.87 7.35
C ILE A 372 15.60 -4.66 6.29
N ILE A 373 14.40 -5.18 6.56
CA ILE A 373 13.18 -4.88 5.81
C ILE A 373 12.42 -3.83 6.61
N ALA A 374 12.53 -2.56 6.21
CA ALA A 374 11.89 -1.44 6.89
C ALA A 374 10.57 -1.11 6.19
N ASP A 375 9.43 -1.41 6.81
CA ASP A 375 8.10 -1.09 6.29
C ASP A 375 7.66 0.28 6.79
N SER A 376 7.74 1.29 5.93
CA SER A 376 7.52 2.71 6.27
C SER A 376 6.27 3.30 5.59
N PRO A 377 5.06 2.72 5.74
CA PRO A 377 3.85 3.19 5.06
C PRO A 377 3.28 4.48 5.67
N TYR A 378 3.71 4.88 6.87
CA TYR A 378 3.22 6.07 7.59
C TYR A 378 4.22 7.23 7.66
N ARG A 379 5.45 7.06 7.14
CA ARG A 379 6.59 7.99 7.30
C ARG A 379 6.26 9.46 7.04
N ASP A 380 5.36 9.71 6.10
CA ASP A 380 5.00 11.06 5.65
C ASP A 380 3.89 11.71 6.48
N LEU A 381 3.22 10.96 7.35
CA LEU A 381 2.03 11.38 8.10
C LEU A 381 2.37 11.81 9.53
N TRP A 382 3.48 12.53 9.69
CA TRP A 382 3.92 13.13 10.95
C TRP A 382 3.13 14.39 11.32
N PHE A 383 3.05 14.74 12.61
CA PHE A 383 2.26 15.87 13.11
C PHE A 383 3.08 17.12 13.47
N ASP A 384 4.04 16.97 14.39
CA ASP A 384 4.91 18.07 14.86
C ASP A 384 6.34 17.94 14.32
N HIS A 385 6.85 16.71 14.19
CA HIS A 385 8.26 16.43 13.91
C HIS A 385 8.40 15.34 12.83
N GLN A 386 9.10 15.65 11.74
CA GLN A 386 9.43 14.66 10.72
C GLN A 386 10.40 13.61 11.30
N PRO A 387 10.12 12.30 11.17
CA PRO A 387 10.98 11.27 11.75
C PRO A 387 12.31 11.16 10.99
N GLY A 388 13.39 10.86 11.73
CA GLY A 388 14.74 10.75 11.18
C GLY A 388 14.84 9.81 9.97
N GLU A 389 15.71 10.16 9.02
CA GLU A 389 16.08 9.30 7.89
C GLU A 389 16.92 8.10 8.36
N PHE A 390 17.02 7.06 7.53
CA PHE A 390 18.17 6.15 7.59
C PHE A 390 19.45 6.88 7.12
N PRO A 391 20.65 6.39 7.47
CA PRO A 391 21.90 7.08 7.16
C PRO A 391 22.12 7.35 5.65
N GLN A 392 22.70 8.50 5.30
CA GLN A 392 22.82 8.96 3.90
C GLN A 392 23.69 8.03 3.03
N GLU A 393 24.63 7.32 3.63
CA GLU A 393 25.40 6.24 3.03
C GLU A 393 24.50 5.15 2.39
N GLN A 394 23.33 4.86 2.99
CA GLN A 394 22.31 3.93 2.47
C GLN A 394 21.43 4.56 1.35
N ARG A 395 21.61 5.85 1.02
CA ARG A 395 20.99 6.52 -0.14
C ARG A 395 21.84 6.43 -1.42
N THR A 396 23.09 5.95 -1.31
CA THR A 396 24.04 5.84 -2.43
C THR A 396 23.71 4.64 -3.34
N ALA A 397 24.11 4.71 -4.62
CA ALA A 397 23.87 3.63 -5.59
C ALA A 397 24.73 2.36 -5.37
N GLU A 398 25.65 2.37 -4.40
CA GLU A 398 26.65 1.32 -4.17
C GLU A 398 26.72 0.84 -2.71
N HIS A 399 25.71 1.13 -1.89
CA HIS A 399 25.59 0.53 -0.55
C HIS A 399 25.43 -0.99 -0.65
N ASP A 400 25.74 -1.72 0.42
CA ASP A 400 25.87 -3.19 0.39
C ASP A 400 24.56 -3.96 0.14
N GLY A 401 23.42 -3.27 0.13
CA GLY A 401 22.10 -3.85 -0.11
C GLY A 401 21.45 -4.50 1.11
N ARG A 402 21.96 -4.28 2.33
CA ARG A 402 21.31 -4.81 3.55
C ARG A 402 19.99 -4.13 3.88
N LEU A 403 19.82 -2.85 3.56
CA LEU A 403 18.59 -2.10 3.80
C LEU A 403 17.65 -2.15 2.59
N LEU A 404 16.40 -2.56 2.84
CA LEU A 404 15.30 -2.54 1.89
C LEU A 404 14.13 -1.76 2.52
N GLU A 405 14.06 -0.45 2.26
CA GLU A 405 12.96 0.42 2.70
C GLU A 405 11.74 0.26 1.78
N VAL A 406 10.68 -0.34 2.32
CA VAL A 406 9.40 -0.54 1.65
C VAL A 406 8.47 0.63 1.96
N GLY A 407 7.89 1.24 0.92
CA GLY A 407 6.90 2.31 1.08
C GLY A 407 5.71 2.18 0.13
N THR A 408 4.67 2.98 0.36
CA THR A 408 3.45 2.92 -0.45
C THR A 408 2.65 4.23 -0.44
N PHE A 409 1.99 4.52 -1.56
CA PHE A 409 0.98 5.58 -1.64
C PHE A 409 -0.36 5.19 -0.99
N SER A 410 -0.49 3.97 -0.45
CA SER A 410 -1.75 3.47 0.13
C SER A 410 -2.30 4.31 1.30
N LYS A 411 -1.48 5.20 1.87
CA LYS A 411 -1.80 6.06 3.02
C LYS A 411 -1.85 7.56 2.69
N THR A 412 -1.49 7.94 1.47
CA THR A 412 -1.36 9.35 1.01
C THR A 412 -2.04 9.66 -0.32
N LEU A 413 -2.32 8.65 -1.15
CA LEU A 413 -3.15 8.76 -2.36
C LEU A 413 -4.30 7.73 -2.36
N GLY A 414 -4.36 6.86 -1.34
CA GLY A 414 -5.39 5.83 -1.16
C GLY A 414 -4.94 4.42 -1.59
N PRO A 415 -5.47 3.35 -0.96
CA PRO A 415 -4.99 1.98 -1.16
C PRO A 415 -5.32 1.38 -2.53
N GLY A 416 -6.33 1.92 -3.21
CA GLY A 416 -6.85 1.40 -4.48
C GLY A 416 -5.88 1.47 -5.65
N TRP A 417 -4.93 2.41 -5.64
CA TRP A 417 -3.89 2.54 -6.67
C TRP A 417 -3.00 1.30 -6.81
N ARG A 418 -2.83 0.55 -5.72
CA ARG A 418 -1.86 -0.54 -5.59
C ARG A 418 -0.41 -0.14 -5.94
N VAL A 419 0.01 1.10 -5.71
CA VAL A 419 1.40 1.53 -5.99
C VAL A 419 2.21 1.71 -4.69
N GLY A 420 3.47 1.28 -4.73
CA GLY A 420 4.48 1.53 -3.72
C GLY A 420 5.89 1.40 -4.30
N TRP A 421 6.90 1.24 -3.45
CA TRP A 421 8.29 1.11 -3.87
C TRP A 421 9.12 0.32 -2.84
N ILE A 422 10.30 -0.12 -3.27
CA ILE A 422 11.46 -0.45 -2.45
C ILE A 422 12.55 0.58 -2.77
N ILE A 423 13.27 1.06 -1.76
CA ILE A 423 14.57 1.72 -1.90
C ILE A 423 15.64 0.78 -1.34
N THR A 424 16.63 0.46 -2.17
CA THR A 424 17.76 -0.44 -1.89
C THR A 424 18.79 -0.35 -3.01
N ASP A 425 19.95 -0.98 -2.90
CA ASP A 425 21.06 -0.75 -3.84
C ASP A 425 20.76 -1.25 -5.28
N ARG A 426 21.44 -0.67 -6.27
CA ARG A 426 21.27 -0.99 -7.70
C ARG A 426 21.44 -2.48 -8.05
N VAL A 427 22.18 -3.26 -7.26
CA VAL A 427 22.36 -4.70 -7.41
C VAL A 427 21.16 -5.46 -6.85
N ARG A 428 20.63 -5.09 -5.68
CA ARG A 428 19.34 -5.60 -5.16
C ARG A 428 18.21 -5.28 -6.14
N VAL A 429 18.15 -4.07 -6.70
CA VAL A 429 17.17 -3.69 -7.74
C VAL A 429 17.27 -4.60 -8.98
N LYS A 430 18.47 -4.98 -9.42
CA LYS A 430 18.67 -5.97 -10.51
C LYS A 430 18.24 -7.39 -10.12
N GLN A 431 18.46 -7.81 -8.87
CA GLN A 431 18.01 -9.12 -8.37
C GLN A 431 16.48 -9.19 -8.28
N LEU A 432 15.84 -8.16 -7.68
CA LEU A 432 14.39 -7.98 -7.63
C LEU A 432 13.76 -7.97 -9.03
N THR A 433 14.42 -7.31 -9.99
CA THR A 433 14.03 -7.31 -11.42
C THR A 433 14.07 -8.71 -12.05
N SER A 434 15.12 -9.49 -11.78
CA SER A 434 15.20 -10.88 -12.26
C SER A 434 14.09 -11.73 -11.66
N PHE A 435 13.78 -11.58 -10.37
CA PHE A 435 12.70 -12.30 -9.71
C PHE A 435 11.33 -11.93 -10.30
N ARG A 436 10.99 -10.63 -10.36
CA ARG A 436 9.69 -10.13 -10.85
C ARG A 436 9.33 -10.57 -12.27
N ARG A 437 10.31 -10.80 -13.15
CA ARG A 437 10.11 -11.37 -14.50
C ARG A 437 9.35 -12.71 -14.51
N ARG A 438 9.23 -13.37 -13.35
CA ARG A 438 8.56 -14.66 -13.15
C ARG A 438 7.31 -14.57 -12.25
N LEU A 439 6.91 -13.35 -11.84
CA LEU A 439 5.82 -13.11 -10.89
C LEU A 439 4.66 -12.32 -11.54
N ASP A 440 4.83 -11.00 -11.72
CA ASP A 440 3.74 -10.06 -12.08
C ASP A 440 4.11 -9.04 -13.17
N ALA A 441 5.30 -9.17 -13.77
CA ALA A 441 5.87 -8.23 -14.75
C ALA A 441 6.12 -6.80 -14.23
N HIS A 442 5.09 -6.00 -13.95
CA HIS A 442 5.21 -4.69 -13.31
C HIS A 442 3.84 -4.16 -12.80
N PRO A 443 3.82 -3.20 -11.87
CA PRO A 443 2.58 -2.49 -11.50
C PRO A 443 1.91 -1.79 -12.69
N SER A 444 0.59 -1.55 -12.60
CA SER A 444 -0.19 -0.95 -13.70
C SER A 444 0.46 0.32 -14.26
N GLY A 445 0.74 0.35 -15.57
CA GLY A 445 1.38 1.49 -16.24
C GLY A 445 0.56 2.77 -16.09
N VAL A 446 -0.75 2.68 -16.35
CA VAL A 446 -1.72 3.78 -16.14
C VAL A 446 -1.68 4.32 -14.70
N ALA A 447 -1.71 3.44 -13.69
CA ALA A 447 -1.65 3.88 -12.29
C ALA A 447 -0.32 4.56 -11.95
N GLN A 448 0.80 4.01 -12.45
CA GLN A 448 2.11 4.62 -12.26
C GLN A 448 2.22 5.99 -12.96
N SER A 449 1.69 6.14 -14.18
CA SER A 449 1.75 7.38 -14.97
C SER A 449 0.89 8.50 -14.37
N ILE A 450 -0.32 8.20 -13.88
CA ILE A 450 -1.17 9.19 -13.19
C ILE A 450 -0.47 9.70 -11.92
N ILE A 451 0.10 8.80 -11.11
CA ILE A 451 0.84 9.19 -9.90
C ILE A 451 2.12 9.97 -10.26
N ALA A 452 2.85 9.55 -11.29
CA ALA A 452 4.05 10.26 -11.75
C ALA A 452 3.71 11.69 -12.20
N HIS A 453 2.65 11.88 -12.99
CA HIS A 453 2.19 13.20 -13.39
C HIS A 453 1.88 14.08 -12.17
N LEU A 454 1.11 13.56 -11.21
CA LEU A 454 0.73 14.30 -10.00
C LEU A 454 1.93 14.67 -9.11
N LEU A 455 2.99 13.84 -9.08
CA LEU A 455 4.23 14.10 -8.33
C LEU A 455 5.26 14.96 -9.10
N ASP A 456 5.16 15.04 -10.43
CA ASP A 456 5.99 15.92 -11.28
C ASP A 456 5.33 17.31 -11.50
N ARG A 457 4.13 17.56 -10.93
CA ARG A 457 3.45 18.87 -10.97
C ARG A 457 4.29 19.99 -10.35
N PRO A 458 4.41 21.17 -11.00
CA PRO A 458 5.29 22.26 -10.57
C PRO A 458 4.73 23.10 -9.41
N ASP A 459 3.52 22.83 -8.93
CA ASP A 459 2.88 23.55 -7.82
C ASP A 459 3.04 22.81 -6.47
N ASP A 460 4.09 22.00 -6.30
CA ASP A 460 4.36 21.18 -5.11
C ASP A 460 3.12 20.41 -4.60
N TRP A 461 2.29 19.96 -5.54
CA TRP A 461 0.94 19.43 -5.29
C TRP A 461 0.93 18.32 -4.25
N PHE A 462 1.84 17.35 -4.38
CA PHE A 462 1.88 16.20 -3.48
C PHE A 462 2.29 16.58 -2.05
N ALA A 463 3.20 17.54 -1.88
CA ALA A 463 3.55 18.06 -0.56
C ALA A 463 2.33 18.73 0.11
N ARG A 464 1.62 19.59 -0.64
CA ARG A 464 0.41 20.27 -0.14
C ARG A 464 -0.75 19.30 0.16
N GLN A 465 -0.92 18.23 -0.61
CA GLN A 465 -1.89 17.17 -0.31
C GLN A 465 -1.53 16.46 1.00
N VAL A 466 -0.27 16.08 1.18
CA VAL A 466 0.19 15.42 2.41
C VAL A 466 0.10 16.37 3.61
N ASP A 467 0.40 17.66 3.47
CA ASP A 467 0.23 18.65 4.56
C ASP A 467 -1.25 18.86 4.96
N TYR A 468 -2.17 18.84 3.99
CA TYR A 468 -3.61 18.84 4.26
C TYR A 468 -4.05 17.59 5.04
N GLU A 469 -3.54 16.42 4.67
CA GLU A 469 -3.76 15.16 5.39
C GLU A 469 -3.15 15.17 6.80
N ARG A 470 -1.90 15.61 6.97
CA ARG A 470 -1.23 15.79 8.28
C ARG A 470 -2.09 16.66 9.19
N ALA A 471 -2.56 17.81 8.70
CA ALA A 471 -3.38 18.73 9.48
C ALA A 471 -4.73 18.11 9.90
N ALA A 472 -5.34 17.25 9.08
CA ALA A 472 -6.57 16.55 9.41
C ALA A 472 -6.34 15.40 10.40
N TYR A 473 -5.38 14.50 10.14
CA TYR A 473 -5.06 13.36 11.00
C TYR A 473 -4.52 13.81 12.37
N ARG A 474 -3.77 14.92 12.43
CA ARG A 474 -3.36 15.57 13.68
C ARG A 474 -4.55 15.90 14.57
N ARG A 475 -5.54 16.65 14.05
CA ARG A 475 -6.74 17.03 14.83
C ARG A 475 -7.50 15.81 15.34
N LYS A 476 -7.67 14.78 14.50
CA LYS A 476 -8.29 13.52 14.91
C LYS A 476 -7.51 12.82 16.03
N SER A 477 -6.18 12.79 15.93
CA SER A 477 -5.33 12.20 16.96
C SER A 477 -5.34 13.01 18.27
N GLU A 478 -5.31 14.34 18.21
CA GLU A 478 -5.37 15.22 19.38
C GLU A 478 -6.75 15.11 20.08
N LEU A 479 -7.84 15.05 19.30
CA LEU A 479 -9.20 14.86 19.79
C LEU A 479 -9.40 13.49 20.46
N LEU A 480 -9.00 12.40 19.79
CA LEU A 480 -9.10 11.06 20.38
C LEU A 480 -8.21 10.94 21.63
N TYR A 481 -6.98 11.46 21.59
CA TYR A 481 -6.09 11.44 22.75
C TYR A 481 -6.68 12.17 23.95
N SER A 482 -7.26 13.37 23.77
CA SER A 482 -7.90 14.10 24.87
C SER A 482 -9.10 13.33 25.43
N ALA A 483 -10.01 12.87 24.56
CA ALA A 483 -11.19 12.12 25.00
C ALA A 483 -10.81 10.84 25.75
N LEU A 484 -9.74 10.15 25.34
CA LEU A 484 -9.24 8.96 26.02
C LEU A 484 -8.62 9.28 27.37
N GLN A 485 -7.88 10.38 27.52
CA GLN A 485 -7.36 10.83 28.81
C GLN A 485 -8.53 11.10 29.78
N ASP A 486 -9.53 11.85 29.33
CA ASP A 486 -10.69 12.24 30.14
C ASP A 486 -11.62 11.06 30.50
N GLY A 487 -11.73 10.05 29.61
CA GLY A 487 -12.68 8.94 29.75
C GLY A 487 -12.08 7.60 30.21
N VAL A 488 -10.82 7.33 29.88
CA VAL A 488 -10.18 6.00 29.94
C VAL A 488 -8.82 6.03 30.65
N GLY A 489 -8.28 7.21 31.00
CA GLY A 489 -6.95 7.36 31.64
C GLY A 489 -6.79 6.61 32.97
N ASP A 490 -7.87 6.45 33.74
CA ASP A 490 -7.89 5.65 34.98
C ASP A 490 -7.74 4.13 34.74
N PHE A 491 -8.03 3.68 33.52
CA PHE A 491 -8.02 2.25 33.13
C PHE A 491 -6.82 1.87 32.26
N ALA A 492 -6.22 2.83 31.55
CA ALA A 492 -5.16 2.58 30.58
C ALA A 492 -4.16 3.73 30.41
N ARG A 493 -2.88 3.37 30.26
CA ARG A 493 -1.83 4.24 29.77
C ARG A 493 -1.98 4.43 28.25
N ILE A 494 -2.25 5.65 27.83
CA ILE A 494 -2.50 6.04 26.44
C ILE A 494 -1.22 6.62 25.82
N ILE A 495 -0.73 6.02 24.72
CA ILE A 495 0.50 6.47 24.04
C ILE A 495 0.17 7.59 23.06
N LYS A 496 0.57 8.84 23.32
CA LYS A 496 0.30 9.95 22.38
C LYS A 496 0.98 9.67 21.03
N PRO A 497 0.26 9.63 19.90
CA PRO A 497 0.87 9.48 18.58
C PRO A 497 1.51 10.78 18.11
N GLU A 498 2.70 10.67 17.50
CA GLU A 498 3.39 11.79 16.83
C GLU A 498 3.11 11.82 15.31
N GLY A 499 2.36 10.84 14.81
CA GLY A 499 1.99 10.67 13.41
C GLY A 499 1.24 9.35 13.16
N GLY A 500 1.00 9.06 11.88
CA GLY A 500 0.32 7.84 11.45
C GLY A 500 -1.19 7.86 11.69
N TYR A 501 -1.76 6.68 11.93
CA TYR A 501 -3.22 6.43 11.95
C TYR A 501 -3.76 5.87 13.28
N PHE A 502 -2.87 5.54 14.22
CA PHE A 502 -3.18 4.65 15.34
C PHE A 502 -2.94 5.30 16.69
N GLN A 503 -3.74 4.86 17.65
CA GLN A 503 -3.69 5.22 19.05
C GLN A 503 -3.57 3.90 19.82
N TRP A 504 -2.42 3.69 20.48
CA TRP A 504 -2.15 2.49 21.28
C TRP A 504 -2.45 2.76 22.77
N LEU A 505 -3.11 1.80 23.41
CA LEU A 505 -3.46 1.82 24.83
C LEU A 505 -2.89 0.57 25.50
N VAL A 506 -2.45 0.71 26.76
CA VAL A 506 -2.07 -0.40 27.64
C VAL A 506 -2.87 -0.27 28.94
N PHE A 507 -3.86 -1.15 29.10
CA PHE A 507 -4.81 -1.26 30.20
C PHE A 507 -4.18 -1.94 31.43
N ASP A 508 -4.87 -1.88 32.57
CA ASP A 508 -4.66 -2.88 33.63
C ASP A 508 -5.39 -4.21 33.30
N GLU A 509 -4.99 -5.29 33.99
CA GLU A 509 -5.50 -6.66 33.80
C GLU A 509 -7.04 -6.79 33.92
N ARG A 510 -7.70 -5.88 34.65
CA ARG A 510 -9.16 -5.88 34.90
C ARG A 510 -9.96 -5.16 33.81
N HIS A 511 -9.26 -4.39 32.98
CA HIS A 511 -9.82 -3.58 31.90
C HIS A 511 -9.33 -4.02 30.51
N ASP A 512 -8.54 -5.11 30.44
CA ASP A 512 -8.06 -5.71 29.20
C ASP A 512 -9.22 -6.02 28.22
N PRO A 513 -9.25 -5.41 27.02
CA PRO A 513 -10.26 -5.69 26.01
C PRO A 513 -10.26 -7.11 25.44
N ALA A 514 -9.19 -7.90 25.68
CA ALA A 514 -9.17 -9.33 25.36
C ALA A 514 -9.94 -10.20 26.38
N ASN A 515 -10.26 -9.68 27.56
CA ASN A 515 -11.08 -10.38 28.54
C ASN A 515 -12.50 -10.63 27.98
N PRO A 516 -13.07 -11.86 28.06
CA PRO A 516 -14.36 -12.17 27.46
C PRO A 516 -15.54 -11.28 27.90
N ASP A 517 -15.58 -10.85 29.16
CA ASP A 517 -16.65 -9.99 29.66
C ASP A 517 -16.47 -8.54 29.20
N ARG A 518 -15.22 -8.05 29.10
CA ARG A 518 -14.91 -6.73 28.52
C ARG A 518 -15.17 -6.70 27.02
N ALA A 519 -14.76 -7.73 26.27
CA ALA A 519 -15.07 -7.89 24.85
C ALA A 519 -16.59 -7.90 24.59
N LYS A 520 -17.36 -8.58 25.46
CA LYS A 520 -18.83 -8.59 25.43
C LYS A 520 -19.44 -7.23 25.76
N ALA A 521 -18.91 -6.50 26.73
CA ALA A 521 -19.36 -5.14 27.05
C ALA A 521 -19.10 -4.16 25.90
N LEU A 522 -17.93 -4.22 25.27
CA LEU A 522 -17.57 -3.42 24.08
C LEU A 522 -18.50 -3.72 22.89
N ALA A 523 -18.78 -5.01 22.65
CA ALA A 523 -19.73 -5.42 21.62
C ALA A 523 -21.16 -4.93 21.90
N ALA A 524 -21.62 -4.99 23.16
CA ALA A 524 -22.93 -4.46 23.55
C ALA A 524 -23.02 -2.92 23.44
N ALA A 525 -21.90 -2.21 23.64
CA ALA A 525 -21.77 -0.78 23.40
C ALA A 525 -21.58 -0.41 21.91
N ASN A 526 -21.50 -1.41 21.01
CA ASN A 526 -21.23 -1.25 19.58
C ASN A 526 -19.93 -0.45 19.30
N VAL A 527 -18.89 -0.69 20.11
CA VAL A 527 -17.53 -0.18 19.89
C VAL A 527 -16.63 -1.33 19.50
N HIS A 528 -15.91 -1.17 18.38
CA HIS A 528 -14.96 -2.16 17.89
C HIS A 528 -13.55 -1.57 17.88
N LEU A 529 -12.59 -2.35 18.37
CA LEU A 529 -11.16 -2.05 18.41
C LEU A 529 -10.39 -3.34 18.16
N VAL A 530 -9.06 -3.28 18.01
CA VAL A 530 -8.24 -4.50 17.91
C VAL A 530 -7.54 -4.76 19.25
N PRO A 531 -7.86 -5.85 19.97
CA PRO A 531 -7.11 -6.27 21.16
C PRO A 531 -5.64 -6.52 20.83
N GLY A 532 -4.76 -6.24 21.78
CA GLY A 532 -3.32 -6.21 21.57
C GLY A 532 -2.74 -7.56 21.15
N ASP A 533 -3.27 -8.66 21.68
CA ASP A 533 -2.83 -10.04 21.43
C ASP A 533 -2.81 -10.43 19.94
N VAL A 534 -3.59 -9.74 19.10
CA VAL A 534 -3.59 -9.91 17.64
C VAL A 534 -2.23 -9.51 17.01
N PHE A 535 -1.43 -8.71 17.70
CA PHE A 535 -0.14 -8.16 17.24
C PHE A 535 1.10 -8.80 17.88
N TYR A 536 0.94 -9.66 18.89
CA TYR A 536 2.04 -10.37 19.55
C TYR A 536 2.23 -11.74 18.87
N PRO A 537 3.42 -12.10 18.35
CA PRO A 537 3.59 -13.35 17.60
C PRO A 537 3.47 -14.63 18.44
N HIS A 538 3.79 -14.54 19.73
CA HIS A 538 3.96 -15.68 20.66
C HIS A 538 3.34 -15.46 22.07
N ASP A 539 2.96 -14.23 22.41
CA ASP A 539 2.49 -13.86 23.76
C ASP A 539 0.96 -13.63 23.80
N HIS A 540 0.36 -13.90 24.95
CA HIS A 540 -1.06 -13.65 25.25
C HIS A 540 -1.17 -12.88 26.57
N GLY A 541 -2.20 -12.04 26.72
CA GLY A 541 -2.30 -11.12 27.85
C GLY A 541 -1.44 -9.86 27.66
N SER A 542 -1.49 -9.25 26.49
CA SER A 542 -0.82 -7.97 26.22
C SER A 542 -1.42 -6.79 27.00
N HIS A 543 -2.64 -6.96 27.53
CA HIS A 543 -3.46 -5.92 28.16
C HIS A 543 -3.53 -4.64 27.32
N ALA A 544 -3.61 -4.75 26.00
CA ALA A 544 -3.47 -3.60 25.10
C ALA A 544 -4.58 -3.53 24.04
N ALA A 545 -4.69 -2.38 23.36
CA ALA A 545 -5.50 -2.26 22.16
C ALA A 545 -4.97 -1.21 21.18
N ARG A 546 -5.23 -1.44 19.88
CA ARG A 546 -5.05 -0.46 18.81
C ARG A 546 -6.41 0.11 18.41
N LEU A 547 -6.55 1.42 18.52
CA LEU A 547 -7.62 2.19 17.90
C LEU A 547 -7.08 2.89 16.64
N ALA A 548 -7.82 2.86 15.54
CA ALA A 548 -7.52 3.62 14.32
C ALA A 548 -8.41 4.86 14.24
N PHE A 549 -7.83 6.06 14.40
CA PHE A 549 -8.59 7.33 14.35
C PHE A 549 -8.75 7.89 12.93
N SER A 550 -7.91 7.44 12.00
CA SER A 550 -7.72 8.05 10.68
C SER A 550 -9.00 8.25 9.89
N HIS A 551 -9.80 7.19 9.70
CA HIS A 551 -10.96 7.20 8.82
C HIS A 551 -12.26 7.68 9.49
N LEU A 552 -12.35 7.68 10.82
CA LEU A 552 -13.57 8.01 11.55
C LEU A 552 -13.87 9.52 11.53
N PRO A 553 -15.15 9.95 11.45
CA PRO A 553 -15.57 11.32 11.73
C PRO A 553 -15.15 11.80 13.12
N GLU A 554 -14.86 13.10 13.26
CA GLU A 554 -14.43 13.69 14.55
C GLU A 554 -15.47 13.50 15.68
N ALA A 555 -16.78 13.45 15.36
CA ALA A 555 -17.84 13.14 16.33
C ALA A 555 -17.79 11.68 16.83
N ASP A 556 -17.51 10.73 15.94
CA ASP A 556 -17.50 9.29 16.24
C ASP A 556 -16.28 8.91 17.07
N LEU A 557 -15.17 9.66 16.97
CA LEU A 557 -14.04 9.54 17.89
C LEU A 557 -14.47 9.83 19.35
N VAL A 558 -15.18 10.94 19.57
CA VAL A 558 -15.63 11.35 20.92
C VAL A 558 -16.70 10.40 21.47
N GLU A 559 -17.70 10.07 20.65
CA GLU A 559 -18.79 9.18 21.04
C GLU A 559 -18.31 7.72 21.24
N GLY A 560 -17.41 7.24 20.38
CA GLY A 560 -16.77 5.94 20.53
C GLY A 560 -15.94 5.84 21.82
N THR A 561 -15.25 6.92 22.19
CA THR A 561 -14.53 7.00 23.47
C THR A 561 -15.48 7.06 24.68
N ARG A 562 -16.59 7.78 24.60
CA ARG A 562 -17.62 7.78 25.66
C ARG A 562 -18.15 6.38 25.91
N ARG A 563 -18.52 5.66 24.84
CA ARG A 563 -18.99 4.26 24.88
C ARG A 563 -17.92 3.29 25.40
N LEU A 564 -16.66 3.46 24.98
CA LEU A 564 -15.52 2.69 25.50
C LEU A 564 -15.36 2.88 27.01
N ALA A 565 -15.39 4.12 27.50
CA ALA A 565 -15.32 4.44 28.91
C ALA A 565 -16.50 3.87 29.74
N GLU A 566 -17.69 3.77 29.14
CA GLU A 566 -18.87 3.16 29.78
C GLU A 566 -18.83 1.63 29.78
N ALA A 567 -18.26 0.99 28.75
CA ALA A 567 -18.09 -0.46 28.67
C ALA A 567 -16.96 -1.02 29.57
N LEU A 568 -16.01 -0.17 29.98
CA LEU A 568 -14.91 -0.53 30.87
C LEU A 568 -15.22 -0.30 32.36
N ARG A 569 -16.31 0.39 32.71
CA ARG A 569 -16.74 0.56 34.11
C ARG A 569 -17.41 -0.70 34.68
#